data_AF-G8S5S1-F1
#
_entry.id   AF-G8S5S1-F1
#
_cell.length_a   1.000
_cell.length_b   1.000
_cell.length_c   1.000
_cell.angle_alpha   90.00
_cell.angle_beta   90.00
_cell.angle_gamma   90.00
#
_symmetry.space_group_name_H-M   'P 1'
#
loop_
_entity.id
_entity.type
_entity.pdbx_description
1 polymer ?
#
loop_
_entity_poly.entity_id
_entity_poly.type
_entity_poly.pdbx_seq_one_letter_code
_entity_poly.pdbx_strand_id
1 'polypeptide(L)'
;MSVPRAVEARRLVGKFVLLVAGVWAMGAVAFIATGLQGSWPPLLNLLVYVAAGVGLVLGAYYSIKLHLTADRSEVDRLLSKAVGYGLAGIAVFAVGFFLIFHFGGSS
;
A
#
# COMPACT_ATOMS: atom_id res chain seq x y z
N MET A 1 -8.88 28.87 -15.33
CA MET A 1 -9.91 27.88 -14.94
C MET A 1 -9.45 27.21 -13.65
N SER A 2 -10.10 27.47 -12.52
CA SER A 2 -9.76 26.81 -11.25
C SER A 2 -10.21 25.36 -11.31
N VAL A 3 -9.27 24.41 -11.25
CA VAL A 3 -9.61 23.01 -11.01
C VAL A 3 -10.39 22.97 -9.69
N PRO A 4 -11.58 22.35 -9.63
CA PRO A 4 -12.32 22.28 -8.39
C PRO A 4 -11.45 21.59 -7.33
N ARG A 5 -11.27 22.18 -6.15
CA ARG A 5 -10.43 21.65 -5.05
C ARG A 5 -10.69 20.16 -4.75
N ALA A 6 -11.94 19.72 -4.95
CA ALA A 6 -12.34 18.32 -4.82
C ALA A 6 -11.60 17.37 -5.78
N VAL A 7 -11.28 17.81 -7.01
CA VAL A 7 -10.55 17.02 -8.01
C VAL A 7 -9.06 16.91 -7.65
N GLU A 8 -8.48 17.99 -7.10
CA GLU A 8 -7.08 17.98 -6.63
C GLU A 8 -6.89 17.06 -5.42
N ALA A 9 -7.80 17.13 -4.43
CA ALA A 9 -7.77 16.25 -3.26
C ALA A 9 -7.88 14.76 -3.66
N ARG A 10 -8.76 14.43 -4.62
CA ARG A 10 -8.91 13.05 -5.15
C ARG A 10 -7.63 12.53 -5.79
N ARG A 11 -6.93 13.37 -6.56
CA ARG A 11 -5.66 13.01 -7.19
C ARG A 11 -4.53 12.86 -6.18
N LEU A 12 -4.49 13.71 -5.14
CA LEU A 12 -3.53 13.60 -4.05
C LEU A 12 -3.64 12.26 -3.31
N VAL A 13 -4.85 11.81 -3.03
CA VAL A 13 -5.10 10.51 -2.38
C VAL A 13 -4.57 9.34 -3.22
N GLY A 14 -4.89 9.30 -4.52
CA GLY A 14 -4.38 8.26 -5.41
C GLY A 14 -2.84 8.27 -5.51
N LYS A 15 -2.22 9.45 -5.56
CA LYS A 15 -0.76 9.60 -5.54
C LYS A 15 -0.14 9.12 -4.23
N PHE A 16 -0.79 9.40 -3.10
CA PHE A 16 -0.34 8.93 -1.79
C PHE A 16 -0.35 7.41 -1.71
N VAL A 17 -1.44 6.75 -2.13
CA VAL A 17 -1.53 5.28 -2.16
C VAL A 17 -0.44 4.69 -3.07
N LEU A 18 -0.18 5.29 -4.23
CA LEU A 18 0.90 4.86 -5.11
C LEU A 18 2.29 5.03 -4.50
N LEU A 19 2.53 6.15 -3.81
CA LEU A 19 3.78 6.38 -3.09
C LEU A 19 4.01 5.30 -2.04
N VAL A 20 3.00 5.01 -1.22
CA VAL A 20 3.07 3.99 -0.17
C VAL A 20 3.31 2.60 -0.78
N ALA A 21 2.61 2.25 -1.86
CA ALA A 21 2.83 0.99 -2.57
C ALA A 21 4.26 0.91 -3.15
N GLY A 22 4.81 2.03 -3.63
CA GLY A 22 6.20 2.12 -4.09
C GLY A 22 7.21 1.91 -2.96
N VAL A 23 6.99 2.51 -1.79
CA VAL A 23 7.82 2.29 -0.60
C VAL A 23 7.80 0.82 -0.17
N TRP A 24 6.61 0.21 -0.16
CA TRP A 24 6.47 -1.22 0.09
C TRP A 24 7.18 -2.08 -0.97
N ALA A 25 7.13 -1.71 -2.25
CA ALA A 25 7.85 -2.45 -3.29
C ALA A 25 9.37 -2.41 -3.06
N MET A 26 9.92 -1.25 -2.66
CA MET A 26 11.35 -1.15 -2.32
C MET A 26 11.72 -2.03 -1.12
N GLY A 27 10.89 -2.07 -0.09
CA GLY A 27 11.11 -2.97 1.04
C GLY A 27 11.04 -4.45 0.64
N ALA A 28 10.21 -4.81 -0.35
CA ALA A 28 10.13 -6.18 -0.87
C ALA A 28 11.45 -6.59 -1.54
N VAL A 29 12.02 -5.68 -2.33
CA VAL A 29 13.33 -5.86 -2.97
C VAL A 29 14.43 -6.03 -1.91
N ALA A 30 14.44 -5.18 -0.88
CA ALA A 30 15.38 -5.30 0.22
C ALA A 30 15.25 -6.66 0.94
N PHE A 31 14.02 -7.10 1.21
CA PHE A 31 13.72 -8.38 1.84
C PHE A 31 14.27 -9.57 1.04
N ILE A 32 14.06 -9.57 -0.29
CA ILE A 32 14.59 -10.58 -1.19
C ILE A 32 16.12 -10.52 -1.21
N ALA A 33 16.71 -9.33 -1.27
CA ALA A 33 18.16 -9.17 -1.27
C ALA A 33 18.80 -9.75 0.02
N THR A 34 18.21 -9.52 1.19
CA THR A 34 18.66 -10.14 2.44
C THR A 34 18.48 -11.66 2.45
N GLY A 35 17.38 -12.17 1.89
CA GLY A 35 17.16 -13.62 1.75
C GLY A 35 18.19 -14.29 0.85
N LEU A 36 18.58 -13.64 -0.25
CA LEU A 36 19.63 -14.11 -1.17
C LEU A 36 21.02 -14.14 -0.52
N GLN A 37 21.26 -13.31 0.51
CA GLN A 37 22.48 -13.35 1.33
C GLN A 37 22.46 -14.45 2.40
N GLY A 38 21.44 -15.31 2.40
CA GLY A 38 21.28 -16.42 3.35
C GLY A 38 20.63 -16.03 4.68
N SER A 39 20.26 -14.76 4.86
CA SER A 39 19.62 -14.25 6.08
C SER A 39 18.13 -14.04 5.84
N TRP A 40 17.39 -15.14 5.70
CA TRP A 40 15.94 -15.08 5.52
C TRP A 40 15.27 -14.53 6.79
N PRO A 41 14.42 -13.49 6.65
CA PRO A 41 13.66 -13.01 7.79
C PRO A 41 12.66 -14.08 8.26
N PRO A 42 12.21 -14.03 9.52
CA PRO A 42 11.24 -14.97 10.05
C PRO A 42 10.00 -15.11 9.15
N LEU A 43 9.46 -16.32 9.03
CA LEU A 43 8.29 -16.61 8.19
C LEU A 43 7.10 -15.70 8.52
N LEU A 44 6.90 -15.37 9.80
CA LEU A 44 5.85 -14.46 10.23
C LEU A 44 6.00 -13.05 9.62
N ASN A 45 7.24 -12.55 9.53
CA ASN A 45 7.54 -11.25 8.92
C ASN A 45 7.21 -11.29 7.42
N LEU A 46 7.56 -12.38 6.75
CA LEU A 46 7.22 -12.60 5.34
C LEU A 46 5.71 -12.60 5.13
N LEU A 47 4.95 -13.32 5.96
CA LEU A 47 3.48 -13.40 5.86
C LEU A 47 2.82 -12.04 6.04
N VAL A 48 3.24 -11.26 7.04
CA VAL A 48 2.76 -9.88 7.24
C VAL A 48 3.10 -9.01 6.03
N TYR A 49 4.31 -9.14 5.51
CA TYR A 49 4.77 -8.35 4.36
C TYR A 49 3.94 -8.64 3.10
N VAL A 50 3.68 -9.91 2.82
CA VAL A 50 2.87 -10.36 1.69
C VAL A 50 1.41 -9.92 1.85
N ALA A 51 0.81 -10.09 3.03
CA ALA A 51 -0.57 -9.68 3.29
C ALA A 51 -0.78 -8.17 3.11
N ALA A 52 0.15 -7.35 3.62
CA ALA A 52 0.16 -5.91 3.36
C ALA A 52 0.28 -5.59 1.87
N GLY A 53 1.14 -6.34 1.17
CA GLY A 53 1.34 -6.24 -0.28
C GLY A 53 0.06 -6.42 -1.09
N VAL A 54 -0.76 -7.42 -0.77
CA VAL A 54 -2.03 -7.65 -1.48
C VAL A 54 -2.94 -6.42 -1.43
N GLY A 55 -3.08 -5.79 -0.26
CA GLY A 55 -3.86 -4.56 -0.10
C GLY A 55 -3.27 -3.38 -0.88
N LEU A 56 -1.95 -3.18 -0.78
CA LEU A 56 -1.25 -2.08 -1.45
C LEU A 56 -1.23 -2.21 -2.97
N VAL A 57 -1.07 -3.43 -3.52
CA VAL A 57 -1.14 -3.70 -4.96
C VAL A 57 -2.54 -3.41 -5.50
N LEU A 58 -3.58 -3.84 -4.81
CA LEU A 58 -4.97 -3.51 -5.19
C LEU A 58 -5.21 -2.00 -5.10
N GLY A 59 -4.75 -1.34 -4.03
CA GLY A 59 -4.83 0.11 -3.87
C GLY A 59 -4.12 0.87 -4.99
N ALA A 60 -2.92 0.44 -5.36
CA ALA A 60 -2.14 1.00 -6.46
C ALA A 60 -2.86 0.83 -7.80
N TYR A 61 -3.40 -0.37 -8.07
CA TYR A 61 -4.18 -0.64 -9.28
C TYR A 61 -5.37 0.30 -9.44
N TYR A 62 -6.18 0.45 -8.39
CA TYR A 62 -7.33 1.37 -8.42
C TYR A 62 -6.89 2.83 -8.49
N SER A 63 -5.76 3.19 -7.89
CA SER A 63 -5.19 4.53 -7.97
C SER A 63 -4.69 4.88 -9.38
N ILE A 64 -4.10 3.92 -10.12
CA ILE A 64 -3.75 4.11 -11.52
C ILE A 64 -5.01 4.31 -12.36
N LYS A 65 -6.02 3.44 -12.18
CA LYS A 65 -7.32 3.60 -12.86
C LYS A 65 -7.95 4.96 -12.58
N LEU A 66 -7.94 5.41 -11.33
CA LEU A 66 -8.46 6.73 -10.94
C LEU A 66 -7.80 7.88 -11.71
N HIS A 67 -6.52 7.77 -12.07
CA HIS A 67 -5.81 8.78 -12.86
C HIS A 67 -6.16 8.75 -14.36
N LEU A 68 -6.58 7.59 -14.87
CA LEU A 68 -6.91 7.39 -16.28
C LEU A 68 -8.40 7.64 -16.58
N THR A 69 -9.28 7.54 -15.58
CA THR A 69 -10.73 7.73 -15.73
C THR A 69 -11.12 9.22 -15.72
N ALA A 70 -11.89 9.65 -16.73
CA ALA A 70 -12.44 11.02 -16.83
C ALA A 70 -13.88 11.15 -16.31
N ASP A 71 -14.66 10.06 -16.28
CA ASP A 71 -16.04 10.04 -15.78
C ASP A 71 -16.09 10.24 -14.27
N ARG A 72 -16.80 11.28 -13.82
CA ARG A 72 -16.94 11.62 -12.39
C ARG A 72 -17.59 10.52 -11.56
N SER A 73 -18.60 9.83 -12.09
CA SER A 73 -19.34 8.80 -11.35
C SER A 73 -18.45 7.60 -11.05
N GLU A 74 -17.62 7.23 -12.01
CA GLU A 74 -16.67 6.14 -11.87
C GLU A 74 -15.46 6.53 -11.01
N VAL A 75 -15.01 7.79 -11.09
CA VAL A 75 -13.95 8.33 -10.22
C VAL A 75 -14.29 8.17 -8.75
N ASP A 76 -15.51 8.49 -8.32
CA ASP A 76 -15.91 8.37 -6.90
C ASP A 76 -15.93 6.92 -6.43
N ARG A 77 -16.39 5.99 -7.28
CA ARG A 77 -16.33 4.55 -7.01
C ARG A 77 -14.90 4.03 -6.91
N LEU A 78 -14.03 4.46 -7.82
CA LEU A 78 -12.61 4.06 -7.85
C LEU A 78 -11.83 4.63 -6.67
N LEU A 79 -12.13 5.87 -6.27
CA LEU A 79 -11.52 6.52 -5.12
C LEU A 79 -11.80 5.74 -3.84
N SER A 80 -13.07 5.39 -3.59
CA SER A 80 -13.46 4.60 -2.42
C SER A 80 -12.71 3.26 -2.36
N LYS A 81 -12.57 2.58 -3.50
CA LYS A 81 -11.78 1.34 -3.59
C LYS A 81 -10.29 1.58 -3.36
N ALA A 82 -9.69 2.57 -4.02
CA ALA A 82 -8.28 2.91 -3.87
C ALA A 82 -7.92 3.23 -2.41
N VAL A 83 -8.76 4.01 -1.73
CA VAL A 83 -8.61 4.34 -0.32
C VAL A 83 -8.81 3.10 0.54
N GLY A 84 -9.89 2.34 0.34
CA GLY A 84 -10.19 1.16 1.14
C GLY A 84 -9.06 0.13 1.10
N TYR A 85 -8.59 -0.24 -0.08
CA TYR A 85 -7.49 -1.20 -0.23
C TYR A 85 -6.14 -0.62 0.23
N GLY A 86 -5.87 0.66 -0.08
CA GLY A 86 -4.65 1.33 0.38
C GLY A 86 -4.56 1.39 1.90
N LEU A 87 -5.65 1.81 2.58
CA LEU A 87 -5.72 1.85 4.04
C LEU A 87 -5.67 0.45 4.66
N ALA A 88 -6.32 -0.55 4.06
CA ALA A 88 -6.24 -1.93 4.53
C ALA A 88 -4.79 -2.44 4.46
N GLY A 89 -4.10 -2.21 3.35
CA GLY A 89 -2.68 -2.57 3.20
C GLY A 89 -1.79 -1.87 4.22
N ILE A 90 -1.98 -0.55 4.43
CA ILE A 90 -1.26 0.23 5.44
C ILE A 90 -1.53 -0.30 6.85
N ALA A 91 -2.79 -0.59 7.18
CA ALA A 91 -3.17 -1.08 8.50
C ALA A 91 -2.54 -2.44 8.80
N VAL A 92 -2.60 -3.38 7.85
CA VAL A 92 -1.93 -4.69 7.98
C VAL A 92 -0.43 -4.52 8.16
N PHE A 93 0.20 -3.63 7.38
CA PHE A 93 1.62 -3.36 7.49
C PHE A 93 1.99 -2.78 8.85
N ALA A 94 1.31 -1.72 9.28
CA ALA A 94 1.61 -1.02 10.54
C ALA A 94 1.32 -1.89 11.77
N VAL A 95 0.16 -2.55 11.81
CA VAL A 95 -0.23 -3.42 12.94
C VAL A 95 0.64 -4.66 12.97
N GLY A 96 0.87 -5.31 11.82
CA GLY A 96 1.72 -6.49 11.75
C GLY A 96 3.15 -6.18 12.17
N PHE A 97 3.71 -5.07 11.71
CA PHE A 97 5.05 -4.63 12.12
C PHE A 97 5.12 -4.28 13.61
N PHE A 98 4.09 -3.61 14.15
CA PHE A 98 4.00 -3.34 15.59
C PHE A 98 3.97 -4.63 16.42
N LEU A 99 3.15 -5.61 16.02
CA LEU A 99 3.07 -6.89 16.72
C LEU A 99 4.39 -7.65 16.68
N ILE A 100 5.08 -7.65 15.53
CA ILE A 100 6.42 -8.25 15.41
C ILE A 100 7.42 -7.55 16.33
N PHE A 101 7.44 -6.22 16.36
CA PHE A 101 8.38 -5.47 17.20
C PHE A 101 8.12 -5.65 18.70
N HIS A 102 6.85 -5.69 19.11
CA HIS A 102 6.48 -5.70 20.52
C HIS A 102 6.46 -7.12 21.12
N PHE A 103 6.04 -8.12 20.34
CA PHE A 103 5.88 -9.51 20.82
C PHE A 103 6.89 -10.49 20.20
N GLY A 104 7.59 -10.11 19.13
CA GLY A 104 8.60 -10.95 18.48
C GLY A 104 10.00 -10.85 19.08
N GLY A 105 10.26 -9.88 19.96
CA GLY A 105 11.55 -9.71 20.65
C GLY A 105 11.70 -10.50 21.96
N SER A 106 10.69 -11.27 22.36
CA SER A 106 10.67 -12.04 23.62
C SER A 106 11.07 -13.51 23.48
N SER A 107 11.69 -13.91 22.36
CA SER A 107 12.16 -15.27 22.09
C SER A 107 13.66 -15.35 21.88
#